data_AF-A0A1B5KUU1-F1
#
_entry.id   AF-A0A1B5KUU1-F1
#
_cell.length_a   1.000
_cell.length_b   1.000
_cell.length_c   1.000
_cell.angle_alpha   90.00
_cell.angle_beta   90.00
_cell.angle_gamma   90.00
#
_symmetry.space_group_name_H-M   'P 1'
#
loop_
_entity.id
_entity.type
_entity.pdbx_description
1 polymer ?
#
loop_
_entity_poly.entity_id
_entity_poly.type
_entity_poly.pdbx_seq_one_letter_code
_entity_poly.pdbx_strand_id
1 'polypeptide(L)'
;MANLPSQHPTLSIHLSDITLTPLITSSSSPSHLDSLTSLTSSALSSQTAAQRAHLGRPQRIMVEYPDHGAVVLQTYLDPRESSAAASACACACARGKDGDTIASVDDDDADLQQSEDAAPLLVGVIVAGSSDEAREARRAAARLERVGREFQREWMAQTERGRSGAGD
;
A
#
# COMPACT_ATOMS: atom_id res chain seq x y z
N MET A 1 -13.40 -3.49 11.71
CA MET A 1 -12.52 -4.34 10.86
C MET A 1 -13.38 -5.24 9.99
N ALA A 2 -13.42 -5.00 8.68
CA ALA A 2 -14.17 -5.83 7.74
C ALA A 2 -13.38 -7.11 7.41
N ASN A 3 -14.02 -8.28 7.50
CA ASN A 3 -13.44 -9.55 7.07
C ASN A 3 -13.40 -9.59 5.53
N LEU A 4 -12.40 -8.95 4.94
CA LEU A 4 -12.26 -8.76 3.50
C LEU A 4 -12.16 -10.08 2.72
N PRO A 5 -11.42 -11.11 3.19
CA PRO A 5 -11.44 -12.44 2.57
C PRO A 5 -12.85 -13.05 2.46
N SER A 6 -13.68 -12.93 3.50
CA SER A 6 -15.04 -13.49 3.48
C SER A 6 -16.00 -12.82 2.49
N GLN A 7 -15.72 -11.58 2.07
CA GLN A 7 -16.54 -10.83 1.11
C GLN A 7 -16.24 -11.22 -0.34
N HIS A 8 -15.11 -11.88 -0.60
CA HIS A 8 -14.62 -12.21 -1.92
C HIS A 8 -14.11 -13.67 -1.98
N PRO A 9 -15.00 -14.66 -1.88
CA PRO A 9 -14.61 -16.06 -1.75
C PRO A 9 -13.92 -16.65 -2.99
N THR A 10 -14.08 -16.01 -4.15
CA THR A 10 -13.44 -16.46 -5.40
C THR A 10 -12.09 -15.79 -5.67
N LEU A 11 -11.71 -14.77 -4.88
CA LEU A 11 -10.45 -14.07 -5.01
C LEU A 11 -9.42 -14.58 -3.98
N SER A 12 -8.18 -14.75 -4.42
CA SER A 12 -7.06 -14.89 -3.49
C SER A 12 -6.58 -13.51 -3.08
N ILE A 13 -6.55 -13.24 -1.78
CA ILE A 13 -6.20 -11.95 -1.19
C ILE A 13 -5.08 -12.19 -0.18
N HIS A 14 -4.02 -11.40 -0.28
CA HIS A 14 -2.91 -11.44 0.64
C HIS A 14 -2.43 -10.01 0.92
N LEU A 15 -2.21 -9.68 2.18
CA LEU A 15 -1.59 -8.44 2.62
C LEU A 15 -0.51 -8.79 3.63
N SER A 16 0.71 -8.36 3.37
CA SER A 16 1.86 -8.59 4.22
C SER A 16 2.78 -7.38 4.24
N ASP A 17 3.70 -7.36 5.19
CA ASP A 17 4.79 -6.39 5.21
C ASP A 17 5.96 -6.84 4.32
N ILE A 18 7.02 -6.02 4.25
CA ILE A 18 8.24 -6.34 3.50
C ILE A 18 9.02 -7.55 4.03
N THR A 19 8.76 -7.96 5.27
CA THR A 19 9.35 -9.16 5.89
C THR A 19 8.55 -10.42 5.59
N LEU A 20 7.48 -10.29 4.78
CA LEU A 20 6.54 -11.35 4.43
C LEU A 20 5.72 -11.85 5.62
N THR A 21 5.58 -11.03 6.66
CA THR A 21 4.68 -11.34 7.78
C THR A 21 3.23 -11.09 7.33
N PRO A 22 2.37 -12.12 7.31
CA PRO A 22 1.00 -11.98 6.81
C PRO A 22 0.12 -11.22 7.81
N LEU A 23 -0.54 -10.16 7.35
CA LEU A 23 -1.54 -9.42 8.12
C LEU A 23 -2.97 -9.84 7.78
N ILE A 24 -3.24 -10.06 6.48
CA ILE A 24 -4.52 -10.55 5.98
C ILE A 24 -4.23 -11.60 4.92
N THR A 25 -4.88 -12.76 5.01
CA THR A 25 -4.76 -13.79 3.98
C THR A 25 -6.09 -14.51 3.80
N SER A 26 -6.47 -14.80 2.56
CA SER A 26 -7.60 -15.69 2.25
C SER A 26 -7.19 -17.15 2.07
N SER A 27 -5.88 -17.46 2.18
CA SER A 27 -5.41 -18.84 2.06
C SER A 27 -5.90 -19.71 3.21
N SER A 28 -6.50 -20.85 2.87
CA SER A 28 -6.88 -21.90 3.81
C SER A 28 -5.91 -23.10 3.82
N SER A 29 -4.87 -23.08 2.97
CA SER A 29 -3.88 -24.16 2.87
C SER A 29 -2.43 -23.65 2.86
N PRO A 30 -1.47 -24.45 3.34
CA PRO A 30 -0.05 -24.05 3.34
C PRO A 30 0.50 -23.79 1.94
N SER A 31 0.22 -24.67 0.97
CA SER A 31 0.73 -24.54 -0.40
C SER A 31 0.20 -23.30 -1.15
N HIS A 32 -1.05 -22.92 -0.87
CA HIS A 32 -1.63 -21.71 -1.43
C HIS A 32 -1.03 -20.46 -0.77
N LEU A 33 -0.74 -20.51 0.53
CA LEU A 33 -0.02 -19.43 1.21
C LEU A 33 1.40 -19.26 0.65
N ASP A 34 2.13 -20.35 0.43
CA ASP A 34 3.49 -20.31 -0.16
C ASP A 34 3.49 -19.66 -1.56
N SER A 35 2.44 -19.90 -2.35
CA SER A 35 2.27 -19.30 -3.67
C SER A 35 2.04 -17.79 -3.58
N LEU A 36 1.20 -17.34 -2.64
CA LEU A 36 0.94 -15.90 -2.41
C LEU A 36 2.17 -15.18 -1.83
N THR A 37 2.90 -15.83 -0.94
CA THR A 37 4.18 -15.33 -0.41
C THR A 37 5.20 -15.21 -1.54
N SER A 38 5.31 -16.19 -2.43
CA SER A 38 6.20 -16.13 -3.60
C SER A 38 5.84 -14.99 -4.56
N LEU A 39 4.54 -14.77 -4.82
CA LEU A 39 4.07 -13.62 -5.60
C LEU A 39 4.42 -12.29 -4.94
N THR A 40 4.34 -12.20 -3.61
CA THR A 40 4.70 -11.01 -2.84
C THR A 40 6.21 -10.74 -2.92
N SER A 41 7.05 -11.77 -2.76
CA SER A 41 8.50 -11.66 -2.95
C SER A 41 8.88 -11.17 -4.36
N SER A 42 8.16 -11.64 -5.38
CA SER A 42 8.31 -11.17 -6.77
C SER A 42 7.90 -9.70 -6.92
N ALA A 43 6.83 -9.27 -6.23
CA ALA A 43 6.41 -7.87 -6.21
C ALA A 43 7.51 -6.97 -5.59
N LEU A 44 8.10 -7.36 -4.45
CA LEU A 44 9.19 -6.61 -3.82
C LEU A 44 10.43 -6.50 -4.74
N SER A 45 10.76 -7.59 -5.43
CA SER A 45 11.83 -7.60 -6.44
C SER A 45 11.51 -6.65 -7.59
N SER A 46 10.24 -6.63 -8.06
CA SER A 46 9.79 -5.74 -9.13
C SER A 46 9.85 -4.27 -8.74
N GLN A 47 9.50 -3.93 -7.50
CA GLN A 47 9.64 -2.57 -6.96
C GLN A 47 11.10 -2.12 -6.96
N THR A 48 12.00 -2.98 -6.47
CA THR A 48 13.45 -2.71 -6.45
C THR A 48 14.00 -2.53 -7.86
N ALA A 49 13.56 -3.37 -8.80
CA ALA A 49 13.96 -3.26 -10.20
C ALA A 49 13.47 -1.95 -10.84
N ALA A 50 12.22 -1.54 -10.59
CA ALA A 50 11.68 -0.28 -11.10
C ALA A 50 12.46 0.93 -10.59
N GLN A 51 12.83 0.94 -9.30
CA GLN A 51 13.67 1.99 -8.73
C GLN A 51 15.05 2.05 -9.39
N ARG A 52 15.70 0.89 -9.59
CA ARG A 52 17.00 0.81 -10.27
C ARG A 52 16.94 1.23 -11.74
N ALA A 53 15.81 1.00 -12.40
CA ALA A 53 15.56 1.42 -13.76
C ALA A 53 15.15 2.91 -13.87
N HIS A 54 15.17 3.66 -12.76
CA HIS A 54 14.73 5.06 -12.69
C HIS A 54 13.27 5.27 -13.13
N LEU A 55 12.42 4.25 -12.99
CA LEU A 55 10.98 4.34 -13.28
C LEU A 55 10.18 4.92 -12.09
N GLY A 56 10.87 5.25 -11.00
CA GLY A 56 10.26 5.77 -9.77
C GLY A 56 9.78 4.68 -8.82
N ARG A 57 8.85 5.04 -7.92
CA ARG A 57 8.22 4.11 -6.96
C ARG A 57 6.88 3.65 -7.52
N PRO A 58 6.73 2.39 -7.94
CA PRO A 58 5.45 1.91 -8.44
C PRO A 58 4.43 1.88 -7.30
N GLN A 59 3.26 2.49 -7.53
CA GLN A 59 2.13 2.38 -6.61
C GLN A 59 1.41 1.05 -6.78
N ARG A 60 1.37 0.55 -8.03
CA ARG A 60 0.65 -0.66 -8.40
C ARG A 60 1.27 -1.32 -9.62
N ILE A 61 1.35 -2.64 -9.61
CA ILE A 61 1.64 -3.48 -10.78
C ILE A 61 0.40 -4.32 -11.07
N MET A 62 0.04 -4.38 -12.36
CA MET A 62 -1.19 -5.02 -12.82
C MET A 62 -0.88 -5.93 -14.00
N VAL A 63 -1.34 -7.18 -13.92
CA VAL A 63 -1.23 -8.16 -15.00
C VAL A 63 -2.61 -8.39 -15.57
N GLU A 64 -2.80 -8.07 -16.85
CA GLU A 64 -4.11 -8.11 -17.51
C GLU A 64 -4.12 -9.08 -18.70
N TYR A 65 -5.27 -9.68 -18.98
CA TYR A 65 -5.55 -10.22 -20.30
C TYR A 65 -5.91 -9.09 -21.27
N PRO A 66 -5.48 -9.14 -22.54
CA PRO A 66 -5.71 -8.06 -23.52
C PRO A 66 -7.17 -7.60 -23.61
N ASP A 67 -8.11 -8.55 -23.60
CA ASP A 67 -9.53 -8.25 -23.82
C ASP A 67 -10.38 -8.31 -22.55
N HIS A 68 -9.79 -8.74 -21.43
CA HIS A 68 -10.56 -9.10 -20.24
C HIS A 68 -10.05 -8.46 -18.93
N GLY A 69 -8.93 -7.75 -18.95
CA GLY A 69 -8.45 -6.94 -17.83
C GLY A 69 -7.68 -7.71 -16.76
N ALA A 70 -7.47 -7.05 -15.62
CA ALA A 70 -6.56 -7.50 -14.56
C ALA A 70 -6.94 -8.79 -13.84
N VAL A 71 -5.97 -9.71 -13.84
CA VAL A 71 -6.02 -10.99 -13.11
C VAL A 71 -5.19 -10.90 -11.83
N VAL A 72 -4.05 -10.22 -11.89
CA VAL A 72 -3.17 -10.03 -10.73
C VAL A 72 -2.98 -8.56 -10.46
N LEU A 73 -3.20 -8.16 -9.20
CA LEU A 73 -3.05 -6.80 -8.73
C LEU A 73 -2.09 -6.81 -7.53
N GLN A 74 -0.92 -6.21 -7.72
CA GLN A 74 0.06 -5.98 -6.66
C GLN A 74 0.04 -4.49 -6.33
N THR A 75 -0.19 -4.15 -5.07
CA THR A 75 -0.27 -2.76 -4.60
C THR A 75 0.73 -2.54 -3.49
N TYR A 76 1.46 -1.43 -3.54
CA TYR A 76 2.42 -1.04 -2.52
C TYR A 76 1.83 0.09 -1.70
N LEU A 77 1.82 -0.05 -0.38
CA LEU A 77 1.30 0.93 0.55
C LEU A 77 2.47 1.51 1.34
N ASP A 78 3.02 2.61 0.82
CA ASP A 78 4.02 3.39 1.55
C ASP A 78 3.30 4.32 2.54
N PRO A 79 3.65 4.29 3.85
CA PRO A 79 3.06 5.19 4.84
C PRO A 79 3.31 6.67 4.50
N ARG A 80 4.42 7.00 3.81
CA ARG A 80 4.77 8.38 3.45
C ARG A 80 3.79 8.98 2.44
N GLU A 81 3.23 8.16 1.56
CA GLU A 81 2.20 8.60 0.61
C GLU A 81 0.91 9.04 1.30
N SER A 82 0.59 8.48 2.47
CA SER A 82 -0.58 8.89 3.24
C SER A 82 -0.42 10.30 3.84
N SER A 83 0.80 10.66 4.25
CA SER A 83 1.14 11.99 4.75
C SER A 83 1.21 13.02 3.60
N ALA A 84 1.83 12.64 2.48
CA ALA A 84 1.92 13.50 1.30
C ALA A 84 0.56 13.82 0.67
N ALA A 85 -0.36 12.85 0.57
CA ALA A 85 -1.71 13.07 0.05
C ALA A 85 -2.56 13.99 0.94
N ALA A 86 -2.40 13.91 2.27
CA ALA A 86 -3.06 14.82 3.21
C ALA A 86 -2.53 16.26 3.07
N SER A 87 -1.22 16.42 2.90
CA SER A 87 -0.57 17.73 2.69
C SER A 87 -0.95 18.36 1.34
N ALA A 88 -1.03 17.57 0.26
CA ALA A 88 -1.48 18.04 -1.05
C ALA A 88 -2.96 18.48 -1.06
N CYS A 89 -3.83 17.78 -0.31
CA CYS A 89 -5.24 18.16 -0.15
C CYS A 89 -5.39 19.48 0.65
N ALA A 90 -4.54 19.69 1.67
CA ALA A 90 -4.48 20.95 2.42
C ALA A 90 -3.98 22.14 1.56
N CYS A 91 -3.06 21.90 0.63
CA CYS A 91 -2.62 22.92 -0.33
C CYS A 91 -3.69 23.21 -1.41
N ALA A 92 -4.47 22.20 -1.82
CA ALA A 92 -5.54 22.37 -2.80
C ALA A 92 -6.73 23.19 -2.26
N CYS A 93 -7.06 23.11 -0.97
CA CYS A 93 -8.08 23.96 -0.36
C CYS A 93 -7.61 25.38 0.01
N ALA A 94 -6.30 25.64 -0.02
CA ALA A 94 -5.72 26.98 0.13
C ALA A 94 -5.70 27.80 -1.17
N ARG A 95 -5.96 27.17 -2.33
CA ARG A 95 -5.75 27.76 -3.67
C ARG A 95 -6.98 28.47 -4.26
N GLY A 96 -7.80 29.06 -3.40
CA GLY A 96 -8.99 29.84 -3.74
C GLY A 96 -8.91 31.34 -3.41
N LYS A 97 -7.70 31.91 -3.29
CA LYS A 97 -7.52 33.35 -3.11
C LYS A 97 -6.32 33.85 -3.92
N ASP A 98 -6.63 34.80 -4.79
CA ASP A 98 -5.72 35.52 -5.68
C ASP A 98 -4.50 36.08 -4.92
N GLY A 99 -3.30 35.96 -5.49
CA GLY A 99 -2.11 36.57 -4.92
C GLY A 99 -0.81 36.08 -5.54
N ASP A 100 -0.29 36.89 -6.47
CA ASP A 100 1.08 36.89 -6.97
C ASP A 100 2.12 36.77 -5.84
N THR A 101 2.87 35.67 -5.77
CA THR A 101 4.09 35.58 -4.95
C THR A 101 5.07 34.58 -5.56
N ILE A 102 6.22 35.12 -5.93
CA ILE A 102 7.45 34.47 -6.39
C ILE A 102 8.26 33.94 -5.19
N ALA A 103 8.95 32.80 -5.41
CA ALA A 103 9.90 32.10 -4.52
C ALA A 103 9.27 31.31 -3.35
N SER A 104 9.77 30.14 -2.92
CA SER A 104 11.11 29.56 -3.00
C SER A 104 11.10 28.05 -3.34
N VAL A 105 12.19 27.61 -3.97
CA VAL A 105 12.60 26.20 -4.03
C VAL A 105 13.36 25.94 -2.73
N ASP A 106 12.75 25.21 -1.80
CA ASP A 106 13.45 24.60 -0.67
C ASP A 106 13.52 23.10 -0.95
N ASP A 107 14.65 22.71 -1.53
CA ASP A 107 15.17 21.34 -1.52
C ASP A 107 16.02 21.17 -0.25
N ASP A 108 16.19 19.92 0.17
CA ASP A 108 17.08 19.40 1.22
C ASP A 108 16.62 19.27 2.69
N ASP A 109 16.59 17.98 3.09
CA ASP A 109 17.12 17.43 4.34
C ASP A 109 16.20 17.25 5.58
N ALA A 110 15.03 16.61 5.41
CA ALA A 110 14.25 16.07 6.55
C ALA A 110 13.84 14.59 6.42
N ASP A 111 14.41 13.83 5.47
CA ASP A 111 13.89 12.49 5.10
C ASP A 111 14.64 11.31 5.75
N LEU A 112 15.66 11.56 6.57
CA LEU A 112 16.54 10.50 7.13
C LEU A 112 16.29 10.15 8.61
N GLN A 113 15.45 10.90 9.34
CA GLN A 113 15.21 10.67 10.78
C GLN A 113 13.81 10.19 11.16
N GLN A 114 12.88 10.03 10.20
CA GLN A 114 11.55 9.43 10.46
C GLN A 114 11.51 7.90 10.28
N SER A 115 12.66 7.25 10.08
CA SER A 115 12.70 5.93 9.44
C SER A 115 12.60 4.70 10.36
N GLU A 116 12.74 4.84 11.68
CA GLU A 116 12.64 3.67 12.60
C GLU A 116 11.25 3.49 13.23
N ASP A 117 10.46 4.56 13.35
CA ASP A 117 9.09 4.51 13.93
C ASP A 117 7.98 4.62 12.88
N ALA A 118 8.35 4.67 11.60
CA ALA A 118 7.39 4.67 10.50
C ALA A 118 6.66 3.33 10.43
N ALA A 119 5.35 3.36 10.19
CA ALA A 119 4.59 2.15 9.92
C ALA A 119 5.23 1.35 8.77
N PRO A 120 5.21 0.00 8.83
CA PRO A 120 5.85 -0.80 7.79
C PRO A 120 5.21 -0.54 6.42
N LEU A 121 6.04 -0.58 5.38
CA LEU A 121 5.53 -0.67 4.00
C LEU A 121 4.78 -1.99 3.86
N LEU A 122 3.56 -1.92 3.32
CA LEU A 122 2.73 -3.11 3.09
C LEU A 122 2.60 -3.40 1.60
N VAL A 123 2.49 -4.68 1.27
CA VAL A 123 2.25 -5.18 -0.08
C VAL A 123 0.95 -5.97 -0.09
N GLY A 124 0.00 -5.51 -0.89
CA GLY A 124 -1.26 -6.20 -1.15
C GLY A 124 -1.23 -6.94 -2.48
N VAL A 125 -1.51 -8.23 -2.46
CA VAL A 125 -1.62 -9.09 -3.64
C VAL A 125 -3.05 -9.60 -3.75
N ILE A 126 -3.66 -9.42 -4.93
CA ILE A 126 -4.96 -9.96 -5.27
C ILE A 126 -4.85 -10.74 -6.58
N VAL A 127 -5.38 -11.95 -6.57
CA VAL A 127 -5.42 -12.83 -7.74
C VAL A 127 -6.87 -13.23 -8.00
N ALA A 128 -7.34 -12.96 -9.22
CA ALA A 128 -8.62 -13.42 -9.73
C ALA A 128 -8.47 -14.82 -10.34
N GLY A 129 -9.50 -15.66 -10.19
CA GLY A 129 -9.53 -16.99 -10.81
C GLY A 129 -9.83 -16.94 -12.30
N SER A 130 -10.48 -15.87 -12.74
CA SER A 130 -10.75 -15.59 -14.16
C SER A 130 -10.77 -14.11 -14.45
N SER A 131 -10.84 -13.78 -15.73
CA SER A 131 -10.85 -12.40 -16.18
C SER A 131 -12.22 -11.70 -16.02
N ASP A 132 -13.31 -12.48 -15.91
CA ASP A 132 -14.65 -11.98 -15.59
C ASP A 132 -14.70 -11.30 -14.20
N GLU A 133 -13.79 -11.70 -13.31
CA GLU A 133 -13.68 -11.18 -11.94
C GLU A 133 -12.80 -9.93 -11.85
N ALA A 134 -12.20 -9.44 -12.95
CA ALA A 134 -11.26 -8.31 -12.93
C ALA A 134 -11.84 -7.04 -12.29
N ARG A 135 -13.13 -6.77 -12.50
CA ARG A 135 -13.83 -5.64 -11.84
C ARG A 135 -13.96 -5.86 -10.34
N GLU A 136 -14.19 -7.09 -9.91
CA GLU A 136 -14.27 -7.44 -8.50
C GLU A 136 -12.90 -7.37 -7.84
N ALA A 137 -11.86 -7.89 -8.49
CA ALA A 137 -10.48 -7.81 -8.03
C ALA A 137 -10.04 -6.35 -7.79
N ARG A 138 -10.40 -5.42 -8.69
CA ARG A 138 -10.15 -3.98 -8.50
C ARG A 138 -10.89 -3.40 -7.29
N ARG A 139 -12.16 -3.78 -7.08
CA ARG A 139 -12.93 -3.35 -5.90
C ARG A 139 -12.35 -3.90 -4.61
N ALA A 140 -11.97 -5.19 -4.60
CA ALA A 140 -11.33 -5.85 -3.48
C ALA A 140 -10.00 -5.17 -3.15
N ALA A 141 -9.23 -4.76 -4.15
CA ALA A 141 -7.98 -4.03 -3.95
C ALA A 141 -8.18 -2.67 -3.32
N ALA A 142 -9.10 -1.86 -3.84
CA ALA A 142 -9.39 -0.56 -3.24
C ALA A 142 -9.88 -0.69 -1.78
N ARG A 143 -10.54 -1.81 -1.44
CA ARG A 143 -10.90 -2.12 -0.04
C ARG A 143 -9.67 -2.54 0.76
N LEU A 144 -8.80 -3.38 0.22
CA LEU A 144 -7.59 -3.86 0.88
C LEU A 144 -6.64 -2.72 1.19
N GLU A 145 -6.49 -1.77 0.26
CA GLU A 145 -5.72 -0.55 0.45
C GLU A 145 -6.25 0.30 1.60
N ARG A 146 -7.58 0.47 1.69
CA ARG A 146 -8.20 1.21 2.80
C ARG A 146 -7.91 0.55 4.15
N VAL A 147 -8.02 -0.77 4.22
CA VAL A 147 -7.73 -1.55 5.43
C VAL A 147 -6.25 -1.49 5.78
N GLY A 148 -5.35 -1.67 4.81
CA GLY A 148 -3.90 -1.56 5.04
C GLY A 148 -3.48 -0.17 5.52
N ARG A 149 -4.07 0.89 4.96
CA ARG A 149 -3.83 2.27 5.44
C ARG A 149 -4.41 2.54 6.82
N GLU A 150 -5.52 1.90 7.18
CA GLU A 150 -6.06 1.96 8.55
C GLU A 150 -5.10 1.31 9.54
N PHE A 151 -4.59 0.12 9.21
CA PHE A 151 -3.56 -0.56 10.00
C PHE A 151 -2.31 0.31 10.19
N GLN A 152 -1.81 0.95 9.13
CA GLN A 152 -0.65 1.85 9.22
C GLN A 152 -0.93 3.08 10.10
N ARG A 153 -2.15 3.64 10.06
CA ARG A 153 -2.53 4.76 10.95
C ARG A 153 -2.59 4.33 12.41
N GLU A 154 -3.18 3.17 12.68
CA GLU A 154 -3.26 2.61 14.03
C GLU A 154 -1.86 2.29 14.58
N TRP A 155 -0.96 1.78 13.74
CA TRP A 155 0.44 1.54 14.08
C TRP A 155 1.11 2.83 14.55
N MET A 156 1.08 3.90 13.73
CA MET A 156 1.69 5.19 14.08
C MET A 156 1.08 5.79 15.36
N ALA A 157 -0.23 5.64 15.57
CA ALA A 157 -0.89 6.13 16.79
C ALA A 157 -0.46 5.38 18.05
N GLN A 158 -0.22 4.07 17.95
CA GLN A 158 0.27 3.25 19.08
C GLN A 158 1.71 3.59 19.45
N THR A 159 2.56 3.80 18.44
CA THR A 159 3.93 4.25 18.61
C THR A 159 4.04 5.56 19.40
N GLU A 160 3.26 6.58 19.01
CA GLU A 160 3.26 7.88 19.70
C GLU A 160 2.80 7.75 21.17
N ARG A 161 1.80 6.90 21.42
CA ARG A 161 1.30 6.65 22.78
C ARG A 161 2.35 5.95 23.65
N GLY A 162 3.09 4.99 23.09
CA GLY A 162 4.19 4.32 23.78
C GLY A 162 5.31 5.29 24.17
N ARG A 163 5.59 6.28 23.33
CA ARG A 163 6.60 7.32 23.59
C ARG A 163 6.20 8.29 24.70
N SER A 164 4.91 8.61 24.81
CA SER A 164 4.39 9.48 25.87
C SER A 164 4.32 8.85 27.27
N GLY A 165 4.43 7.51 27.38
CA GLY A 165 4.29 6.78 28.64
C GLY A 165 5.61 6.38 29.32
N ALA A 166 6.77 6.65 28.72
CA ALA A 166 8.09 6.24 29.22
C ALA A 166 8.83 7.34 30.01
N GLY A 167 8.12 8.35 30.50
CA GLY A 167 8.70 9.56 31.10
C GLY A 167 8.23 9.91 32.52
N ASP A 168 7.83 8.92 33.33
CA ASP A 168 7.52 9.09 34.77
C ASP A 168 8.44 8.24 35.66
#